data_AF-A0A4P7YFS6-F1
#
_entry.id   AF-A0A4P7YFS6-F1
#
_cell.length_a   1.000
_cell.length_b   1.000
_cell.length_c   1.000
_cell.angle_alpha   90.00
_cell.angle_beta   90.00
_cell.angle_gamma   90.00
#
_symmetry.space_group_name_H-M   'P 1'
#
loop_
_entity.id
_entity.type
_entity.pdbx_description
1 polymer ?
#
loop_
_entity_poly.entity_id
_entity_poly.type
_entity_poly.pdbx_seq_one_letter_code
_entity_poly.pdbx_strand_id
1 'polypeptide(L)' 'MAKQNTVLIKLVSTADTGFFYVKKKNPKKTTEKLSFRKYDPVARKHVEFKEAKIK' A
#
# COMPACT_ATOMS: atom_id res chain seq x y z
N MET A 1 -15.93 11.77 -21.19
CA MET A 1 -15.91 10.74 -20.11
C MET A 1 -14.73 11.00 -19.19
N ALA A 2 -14.95 11.19 -17.89
CA ALA A 2 -13.84 11.37 -16.95
C ALA A 2 -13.08 10.04 -16.82
N LYS A 3 -11.85 9.99 -17.35
CA LYS A 3 -10.97 8.82 -17.19
C LYS A 3 -10.71 8.61 -15.70
N GLN A 4 -11.15 7.49 -15.13
CA GLN A 4 -10.80 7.12 -13.76
C GLN A 4 -9.29 6.87 -13.69
N ASN A 5 -8.56 7.82 -13.10
CA ASN A 5 -7.11 7.75 -12.96
C ASN A 5 -6.72 6.98 -11.70
N THR A 6 -7.31 5.80 -11.47
CA THR A 6 -7.00 4.96 -10.30
C THR A 6 -5.85 4.02 -10.63
N VAL A 7 -4.81 4.07 -9.79
CA VAL A 7 -3.60 3.24 -9.92
C VAL A 7 -3.61 2.19 -8.81
N LEU A 8 -3.20 0.97 -9.12
CA LEU A 8 -2.97 -0.06 -8.11
C LEU A 8 -1.58 0.11 -7.51
N ILE A 9 -1.52 0.12 -6.18
CA ILE A 9 -0.29 0.22 -5.40
C ILE A 9 -0.17 -0.98 -4.47
N LYS A 10 1.07 -1.32 -4.10
CA LYS A 10 1.36 -2.29 -3.04
C LYS A 10 1.65 -1.53 -1.75
N LEU A 11 1.17 -2.06 -0.64
CA LEU A 11 1.56 -1.66 0.70
C LEU A 11 2.43 -2.80 1.23
N VAL A 12 3.73 -2.56 1.36
CA VAL A 12 4.73 -3.56 1.77
C VAL A 12 4.95 -3.44 3.27
N SER A 13 4.92 -4.57 3.96
CA SER A 13 5.20 -4.65 5.40
C SER A 13 6.63 -4.21 5.69
N THR A 14 6.83 -3.37 6.72
CA THR A 14 8.18 -3.01 7.20
C THR A 14 8.79 -4.07 8.10
N ALA A 15 8.14 -5.23 8.29
CA ALA A 15 8.69 -6.34 9.05
C ALA A 15 9.49 -7.33 8.20
N ASP A 16 9.78 -6.98 6.94
CA ASP A 16 10.57 -7.77 5.98
C ASP A 16 10.07 -9.21 5.77
N THR A 17 8.79 -9.45 6.06
CA THR A 17 8.11 -10.76 5.90
C THR A 17 7.77 -11.10 4.45
N GLY A 18 7.96 -10.15 3.53
CA GLY A 18 7.51 -10.25 2.13
C GLY A 18 6.00 -10.11 1.93
N PHE A 19 5.23 -9.92 3.01
CA PHE A 19 3.78 -9.74 2.91
C PHE A 19 3.41 -8.33 2.44
N PHE A 20 2.44 -8.24 1.52
CA PHE A 20 1.95 -6.97 1.01
C PHE A 20 0.44 -6.98 0.79
N TYR A 21 -0.18 -5.82 0.96
CA TYR A 21 -1.56 -5.58 0.54
C TYR A 21 -1.59 -4.86 -0.81
N VAL A 22 -2.64 -5.11 -1.59
CA VAL A 22 -2.92 -4.34 -2.81
C VAL A 22 -4.03 -3.33 -2.52
N LYS A 23 -3.84 -2.07 -2.93
CA LYS A 23 -4.82 -1.00 -2.76
C LYS A 23 -4.95 -0.17 -4.04
N LYS A 24 -6.15 0.33 -4.32
CA LYS A 24 -6.38 1.36 -5.36
C LYS A 24 -6.12 2.74 -4.77
N LYS A 25 -5.31 3.55 -5.46
CA LYS A 25 -5.00 4.95 -5.10
C LYS A 25 -5.29 5.86 -6.28
N ASN A 26 -5.87 7.03 -6.02
CA ASN A 26 -5.96 8.09 -7.03
C ASN A 26 -4.77 9.06 -6.83
N PRO A 27 -3.73 9.03 -7.69
CA PRO A 27 -2.54 9.86 -7.53
C PRO A 27 -2.83 11.35 -7.67
N LYS A 28 -3.98 11.75 -8.26
CA LYS A 28 -4.39 13.16 -8.33
C LYS A 28 -4.95 13.68 -7.01
N LYS A 29 -5.58 12.82 -6.20
CA LYS A 29 -6.16 13.19 -4.89
C LYS A 29 -5.16 12.99 -3.75
N THR A 30 -4.27 12.02 -3.90
CA THR A 30 -3.30 11.67 -2.87
C THR A 30 -1.92 11.62 -3.49
N THR A 31 -1.17 12.71 -3.36
CA THR A 31 0.16 12.85 -3.96
C THR A 31 1.24 12.19 -3.11
N GLU A 32 1.08 12.22 -1.78
CA GLU A 32 2.05 11.67 -0.83
C GLU A 32 2.03 10.15 -0.76
N LYS A 33 3.15 9.55 -0.32
CA LYS A 33 3.24 8.11 -0.10
C LYS A 33 2.39 7.70 1.10
N LEU A 34 1.58 6.67 0.92
CA LEU A 34 0.75 6.14 1.99
C LEU A 34 1.58 5.28 2.95
N SER A 35 1.41 5.54 4.26
CA SER A 35 1.82 4.64 5.33
C SER A 35 0.61 4.29 6.19
N PHE A 36 0.47 3.01 6.53
CA PHE A 36 -0.61 2.54 7.39
C PHE A 36 -0.10 1.50 8.37
N ARG A 37 -0.58 1.55 9.62
CA ARG A 37 -0.44 0.40 10.53
C ARG A 37 -1.49 -0.65 10.19
N LYS A 38 -1.05 -1.84 9.82
CA LYS A 38 -1.92 -2.99 9.51
C LYS A 38 -1.35 -4.26 10.13
N TYR A 39 -2.21 -5.26 10.28
CA TYR A 39 -1.79 -6.57 10.71
C TYR A 39 -0.94 -7.24 9.63
N ASP A 40 0.22 -7.76 10.02
CA ASP A 40 1.01 -8.67 9.19
C ASP A 40 0.76 -10.11 9.69
N PRO A 41 0.18 -11.00 8.87
CA PRO A 41 -0.13 -12.37 9.27
C PRO A 41 1.11 -13.23 9.48
N VAL A 42 2.25 -12.86 8.89
CA VAL A 42 3.52 -13.59 9.05
C VAL A 42 4.20 -13.16 10.34
N ALA A 43 4.27 -11.86 10.61
CA ALA A 43 4.84 -11.32 11.86
C ALA A 43 3.87 -11.42 13.06
N ARG A 44 2.60 -11.74 12.80
CA ARG A 44 1.48 -11.86 13.76
C ARG A 44 1.26 -10.62 14.63
N LYS A 45 1.59 -9.44 14.12
CA LYS A 45 1.45 -8.17 14.85
C LYS A 45 1.10 -7.03 13.89
N HIS A 46 0.62 -5.93 14.44
CA HIS A 46 0.40 -4.71 13.66
C HIS A 46 1.73 -4.00 13.43
N VAL A 47 2.10 -3.86 12.16
CA VAL A 47 3.32 -3.20 11.72
C VAL A 47 2.98 -2.10 10.74
N GLU A 48 3.94 -1.22 10.49
CA GLU A 48 3.78 -0.20 9.48
C GLU A 48 3.90 -0.83 8.08
N PHE A 49 3.05 -0.40 7.17
CA PHE A 49 3.08 -0.79 5.77
C PHE A 49 3.30 0.46 4.93
N LYS A 50 4.29 0.42 4.03
CA LYS A 50 4.69 1.54 3.18
C LYS A 50 4.30 1.31 1.73
N GLU A 51 3.87 2.38 1.06
CA GLU A 51 3.53 2.35 -0.36
C GLU A 51 4.75 2.05 -1.25
N ALA A 52 4.59 1.05 -2.10
CA ALA A 52 5.49 0.68 -3.18
C ALA A 52 4.71 0.57 -4.51
N LYS A 53 5.40 0.84 -5.61
CA LYS A 53 4.81 0.69 -6.95
C LYS A 53 4.65 -0.80 -7.28
N ILE A 54 3.55 -1.13 -7.96
CA ILE A 54 3.42 -2.41 -8.66
C ILE A 54 4.24 -2.27 -9.94
N LYS A 55 5.27 -3.11 -10.10
CA LYS A 55 5.95 -3.28 -11.37
C LYS A 55 5.09 -4.14 -12.29
#